data_AF-A0AA88ASC5-F1
#
_entry.id   AF-A0AA88ASC5-F1
#
_cell.length_a   1.000
_cell.length_b   1.000
_cell.length_c   1.000
_cell.angle_alpha   90.00
_cell.angle_beta   90.00
_cell.angle_gamma   90.00
#
_symmetry.space_group_name_H-M   'P 1'
#
loop_
_entity.id
_entity.type
_entity.pdbx_description
1 polymer ?
#
loop_
_entity_poly.entity_id
_entity_poly.type
_entity_poly.pdbx_seq_one_letter_code
_entity_poly.pdbx_strand_id
1 'polypeptide(L)'
;MVAIPDSPPRSAVQEALHNLRASPQGPLRKLQVVARLSPGTPRARLQPRRHSLLKNNTFERALVTMHKMPRIWIMYLNTLTEQKLLTRTRRTFDRALRSLPVTQHDRVWKHYLVFVGQTGVPKETSLRAYKRYLKYDATHVEDFVEFLLNSSLWQEASKTIGFVRLRERLSMSYGWSCVTCLLSTPWRFRCVM
;
A
#
# COMPACT_ATOMS: atom_id res chain seq x y z
N MET A 1 -30.31 -18.95 37.53
CA MET A 1 -30.15 -20.40 37.32
C MET A 1 -30.87 -20.77 36.04
N VAL A 2 -30.17 -20.85 34.91
CA VAL A 2 -30.75 -21.33 33.64
C VAL A 2 -30.39 -22.80 33.53
N ALA A 3 -31.41 -23.63 33.39
CA ALA A 3 -31.33 -25.09 33.36
C ALA A 3 -30.49 -25.57 32.16
N ILE A 4 -29.53 -26.46 32.44
CA ILE A 4 -28.83 -27.27 31.43
C ILE A 4 -29.72 -28.50 31.21
N PRO A 5 -30.19 -28.80 29.99
CA PRO A 5 -30.96 -30.03 29.76
C PRO A 5 -30.04 -31.26 29.80
N ASP A 6 -30.53 -32.28 30.49
CA ASP A 6 -29.85 -33.54 30.80
C ASP A 6 -29.33 -34.30 29.57
N SER A 7 -28.14 -34.89 29.73
CA SER A 7 -27.53 -35.80 28.75
C SER A 7 -28.41 -37.04 28.51
N PRO A 8 -28.57 -37.51 27.26
CA PRO A 8 -29.40 -38.67 26.97
C PRO A 8 -28.84 -39.97 27.59
N PRO A 9 -29.71 -40.91 28.02
CA PRO A 9 -29.32 -42.10 28.76
C PRO A 9 -28.47 -43.05 27.92
N ARG A 10 -27.44 -43.64 28.55
CA ARG A 10 -26.42 -44.52 27.94
C ARG A 10 -26.99 -45.71 27.12
N SER A 11 -28.22 -46.13 27.40
CA SER A 11 -28.91 -47.20 26.67
C SER A 11 -29.12 -46.87 25.18
N ALA A 12 -29.43 -45.61 24.84
CA ALA A 12 -29.68 -45.20 23.45
C ALA A 12 -28.43 -45.27 22.57
N VAL A 13 -27.24 -45.06 23.17
CA VAL A 13 -25.95 -45.14 22.48
C VAL A 13 -25.57 -46.61 22.21
N GLN A 14 -25.87 -47.50 23.15
CA GLN A 14 -25.60 -48.94 22.99
C GLN A 14 -26.54 -49.59 21.97
N GLU A 15 -27.80 -49.18 21.92
CA GLU A 15 -28.76 -49.63 20.91
C GLU A 15 -28.36 -49.16 19.50
N ALA A 16 -27.89 -47.91 19.36
CA ALA A 16 -27.37 -47.38 18.11
C ALA A 16 -26.11 -48.13 17.61
N LEU A 17 -25.21 -48.53 18.51
CA LEU A 17 -24.02 -49.31 18.16
C LEU A 17 -24.36 -50.76 17.77
N HIS A 18 -25.35 -51.36 18.42
CA HIS A 18 -25.85 -52.69 18.05
C HIS A 18 -26.48 -52.68 16.65
N ASN A 19 -27.29 -51.67 16.35
CA ASN A 19 -27.93 -51.48 15.03
C ASN A 19 -26.94 -51.18 13.90
N LEU A 20 -25.78 -50.59 14.22
CA LEU A 20 -24.68 -50.38 13.26
C LEU A 20 -23.91 -51.67 12.93
N ARG A 21 -23.91 -52.68 13.81
CA ARG A 21 -23.25 -53.98 13.57
C ARG A 21 -24.11 -54.98 12.81
N ALA A 22 -25.43 -54.84 12.82
CA ALA A 22 -26.37 -55.84 12.30
C ALA A 22 -26.91 -55.58 10.88
N SER A 23 -26.30 -54.68 10.08
CA SER A 23 -26.77 -54.41 8.71
C SER A 23 -25.93 -55.17 7.66
N PRO A 24 -26.50 -56.17 6.94
CA PRO A 24 -25.75 -57.08 6.07
C PRO A 24 -25.62 -56.56 4.63
N GLN A 25 -25.22 -55.30 4.44
CA GLN A 25 -25.08 -54.71 3.10
C GLN A 25 -23.85 -53.79 2.99
N GLY A 26 -22.76 -54.37 2.47
CA GLY A 26 -21.78 -53.74 1.57
C GLY A 26 -21.00 -52.49 2.02
N PRO A 27 -19.65 -52.44 1.87
CA PRO A 27 -18.82 -51.26 2.19
C PRO A 27 -19.16 -49.99 1.39
N LEU A 28 -19.95 -50.10 0.32
CA LEU A 28 -20.18 -49.04 -0.66
C LEU A 28 -21.25 -48.01 -0.27
N ARG A 29 -21.93 -48.15 0.88
CA ARG A 29 -22.85 -47.11 1.37
C ARG A 29 -22.29 -46.19 2.45
N LYS A 30 -21.17 -46.52 3.10
CA LYS A 30 -20.45 -45.55 3.96
C LYS A 30 -19.89 -44.38 3.14
N LEU A 31 -19.50 -44.65 1.88
CA LEU A 31 -19.12 -43.61 0.93
C LEU A 31 -20.33 -42.80 0.40
N GLN A 32 -21.54 -43.37 0.37
CA GLN A 32 -22.74 -42.65 -0.09
C GLN A 32 -23.41 -41.78 0.97
N VAL A 33 -23.20 -42.03 2.27
CA VAL A 33 -23.72 -41.16 3.34
C VAL A 33 -22.79 -39.98 3.59
N VAL A 34 -21.47 -40.16 3.49
CA VAL A 34 -20.51 -39.04 3.49
C VAL A 34 -20.71 -38.14 2.25
N ALA A 35 -21.08 -38.72 1.10
CA ALA A 35 -21.37 -37.97 -0.12
C ALA A 35 -22.72 -37.20 -0.10
N ARG A 36 -23.59 -37.40 0.90
CA ARG A 36 -24.89 -36.70 1.02
C ARG A 36 -24.93 -35.60 2.08
N LEU A 37 -23.81 -35.34 2.76
CA LEU A 37 -23.63 -34.19 3.68
C LEU A 37 -22.54 -33.19 3.22
N SER A 38 -22.20 -33.17 1.92
CA SER A 38 -21.50 -32.01 1.34
C SER A 38 -21.78 -31.90 -0.17
N PRO A 39 -22.97 -31.41 -0.56
CA PRO A 39 -23.21 -31.01 -1.94
C PRO A 39 -22.41 -29.72 -2.20
N GLY A 40 -21.27 -29.87 -2.88
CA GLY A 40 -20.50 -28.75 -3.42
C GLY A 40 -19.89 -27.86 -2.35
N THR A 41 -18.58 -27.84 -2.26
CA THR A 41 -17.92 -26.62 -1.82
C THR A 41 -17.92 -25.65 -3.00
N PRO A 42 -18.82 -24.64 -3.10
CA PRO A 42 -18.47 -23.42 -3.81
C PRO A 42 -17.52 -22.61 -2.91
N ARG A 43 -16.44 -23.23 -2.39
CA ARG A 43 -15.38 -22.51 -1.69
C ARG A 43 -14.61 -21.59 -2.65
N ALA A 44 -14.81 -21.77 -3.97
CA ALA A 44 -14.33 -20.91 -5.03
C ALA A 44 -15.10 -19.58 -5.18
N ARG A 45 -16.24 -19.39 -4.49
CA ARG A 45 -17.04 -18.15 -4.59
C ARG A 45 -16.96 -17.26 -3.35
N LEU A 46 -15.95 -17.44 -2.50
CA LEU A 46 -15.70 -16.58 -1.35
C LEU A 46 -14.66 -15.48 -1.67
N GLN A 47 -15.21 -14.41 -2.25
CA GLN A 47 -14.97 -13.01 -1.89
C GLN A 47 -13.78 -12.27 -2.56
N PRO A 48 -14.07 -11.21 -3.35
CA PRO A 48 -13.08 -10.21 -3.78
C PRO A 48 -12.26 -9.63 -2.61
N ARG A 49 -12.87 -9.54 -1.41
CA ARG A 49 -12.23 -9.02 -0.20
C ARG A 49 -11.14 -9.92 0.40
N ARG A 50 -11.16 -11.23 0.17
CA ARG A 50 -10.14 -12.15 0.71
C ARG A 50 -8.85 -12.15 -0.11
N HIS A 51 -8.98 -12.01 -1.43
CA HIS A 51 -7.85 -11.96 -2.34
C HIS A 51 -6.97 -10.72 -2.11
N SER A 52 -7.56 -9.56 -1.80
CA SER A 52 -6.80 -8.34 -1.51
C SER A 52 -5.99 -8.44 -0.20
N LEU A 53 -6.56 -9.03 0.85
CA LEU A 53 -5.87 -9.22 2.13
C LEU A 53 -4.69 -10.19 2.03
N LEU A 54 -4.86 -11.30 1.31
CA LEU A 54 -3.76 -12.25 1.09
C LEU A 54 -2.61 -11.61 0.31
N LYS A 55 -2.91 -10.85 -0.76
CA LYS A 55 -1.91 -10.10 -1.52
C LYS A 55 -1.11 -9.17 -0.61
N ASN A 56 -1.79 -8.38 0.22
CA ASN A 56 -1.15 -7.45 1.13
C ASN A 56 -0.21 -8.17 2.12
N ASN A 57 -0.64 -9.28 2.71
CA ASN A 57 0.19 -10.06 3.63
C ASN A 57 1.42 -10.66 2.93
N THR A 58 1.30 -11.12 1.70
CA THR A 58 2.43 -11.63 0.91
C THR A 58 3.45 -10.54 0.62
N PHE A 59 3.00 -9.33 0.24
CA PHE A 59 3.91 -8.19 0.03
C PHE A 59 4.60 -7.76 1.33
N GLU A 60 3.88 -7.69 2.45
CA GLU A 60 4.49 -7.34 3.74
C GLU A 60 5.58 -8.34 4.15
N ARG A 61 5.38 -9.64 3.88
CA ARG A 61 6.42 -10.66 4.09
C ARG A 61 7.60 -10.52 3.13
N ALA A 62 7.35 -10.27 1.85
CA ALA A 62 8.39 -10.10 0.83
C ALA A 62 9.25 -8.84 1.07
N LEU A 63 8.65 -7.77 1.60
CA LEU A 63 9.36 -6.53 1.91
C LEU A 63 10.33 -6.68 3.08
N VAL A 64 10.15 -7.66 3.98
CA VAL A 64 11.12 -7.93 5.05
C VAL A 64 12.46 -8.34 4.45
N THR A 65 12.47 -9.20 3.44
CA THR A 65 13.71 -9.72 2.84
C THR A 65 14.25 -8.83 1.72
N MET A 66 13.39 -8.17 0.94
CA MET A 66 13.78 -7.48 -0.31
C MET A 66 13.46 -5.98 -0.34
N HIS A 67 13.53 -5.27 0.79
CA HIS A 67 13.20 -3.83 0.89
C HIS A 67 14.08 -2.91 0.04
N LYS A 68 15.29 -3.33 -0.35
CA LYS A 68 16.23 -2.50 -1.13
C LYS A 68 15.89 -2.41 -2.63
N MET A 69 14.97 -3.25 -3.11
CA MET A 69 14.65 -3.33 -4.54
C MET A 69 13.37 -2.53 -4.88
N PRO A 70 13.43 -1.51 -5.75
CA PRO A 70 12.31 -0.59 -6.01
C PRO A 70 11.12 -1.25 -6.69
N ARG A 71 11.37 -2.32 -7.46
CA ARG A 71 10.32 -2.99 -8.25
C ARG A 71 9.20 -3.56 -7.38
N ILE A 72 9.57 -4.14 -6.23
CA ILE A 72 8.60 -4.75 -5.31
C ILE A 72 7.73 -3.67 -4.67
N TRP A 73 8.33 -2.52 -4.32
CA TRP A 73 7.58 -1.36 -3.83
C TRP A 73 6.58 -0.85 -4.86
N ILE A 74 6.99 -0.69 -6.12
CA ILE A 74 6.09 -0.24 -7.19
C ILE A 74 4.93 -1.22 -7.37
N MET A 75 5.20 -2.53 -7.41
CA MET A 75 4.15 -3.54 -7.50
C MET A 75 3.17 -3.45 -6.33
N TYR A 76 3.68 -3.30 -5.11
CA TYR A 76 2.84 -3.17 -3.93
C TYR A 76 1.98 -1.89 -3.99
N LEU A 77 2.58 -0.75 -4.34
CA LEU A 77 1.88 0.52 -4.46
C LEU A 77 0.76 0.46 -5.50
N ASN A 78 1.00 -0.15 -6.67
CA ASN A 78 -0.03 -0.32 -7.69
C ASN A 78 -1.21 -1.14 -7.17
N THR A 79 -0.94 -2.24 -6.47
CA THR A 79 -2.02 -3.04 -5.86
C THR A 79 -2.79 -2.29 -4.78
N LEU A 80 -2.15 -1.36 -4.06
CA LEU A 80 -2.81 -0.52 -3.06
C LEU A 80 -3.67 0.57 -3.72
N THR A 81 -3.23 1.13 -4.85
CA THR A 81 -4.03 2.09 -5.63
C THR A 81 -5.30 1.46 -6.20
N GLU A 82 -5.22 0.22 -6.70
CA GLU A 82 -6.39 -0.55 -7.15
C GLU A 82 -7.40 -0.80 -6.01
N GLN A 83 -6.89 -1.04 -4.79
CA GLN A 83 -7.71 -1.26 -3.60
C GLN A 83 -8.32 0.02 -3.01
N LYS A 84 -7.88 1.21 -3.46
CA LYS A 84 -8.32 2.54 -2.97
C LYS A 84 -8.15 2.77 -1.46
N LEU A 85 -7.15 2.14 -0.84
CA LEU A 85 -6.86 2.30 0.59
C LEU A 85 -5.92 3.49 0.86
N LEU A 86 -6.46 4.71 0.91
CA LEU A 86 -5.68 5.96 0.96
C LEU A 86 -4.68 6.04 2.12
N THR A 87 -5.13 5.77 3.35
CA THR A 87 -4.28 5.87 4.55
C THR A 87 -3.12 4.88 4.53
N ARG A 88 -3.38 3.66 4.05
CA ARG A 88 -2.32 2.64 3.88
C ARG A 88 -1.37 3.01 2.76
N THR A 89 -1.89 3.49 1.64
CA THR A 89 -1.11 3.93 0.48
C THR A 89 -0.14 5.05 0.89
N ARG A 90 -0.60 6.08 1.61
CA ARG A 90 0.26 7.14 2.13
C ARG A 90 1.39 6.61 3.02
N ARG A 91 1.06 5.76 4.01
CA ARG A 91 2.04 5.19 4.94
C ARG A 91 3.08 4.31 4.22
N THR A 92 2.66 3.59 3.19
CA THR A 92 3.55 2.72 2.41
C THR A 92 4.45 3.53 1.47
N PHE A 93 3.97 4.62 0.87
CA PHE A 93 4.83 5.58 0.17
C PHE A 93 5.89 6.18 1.10
N ASP A 94 5.50 6.62 2.30
CA ASP A 94 6.45 7.14 3.31
C ASP A 94 7.45 6.07 3.78
N ARG A 95 7.06 4.80 3.79
CA ARG A 95 7.97 3.68 4.12
C ARG A 95 8.91 3.35 2.96
N ALA A 96 8.43 3.42 1.72
CA ALA A 96 9.24 3.24 0.53
C ALA A 96 10.35 4.31 0.48
N LEU A 97 9.99 5.60 0.57
CA LEU A 97 10.97 6.69 0.52
C LEU A 97 12.04 6.62 1.63
N ARG A 98 11.72 6.02 2.78
CA ARG A 98 12.68 5.80 3.87
C ARG A 98 13.61 4.60 3.67
N SER A 99 13.18 3.60 2.92
CA SER A 99 13.93 2.35 2.71
C SER A 99 14.77 2.34 1.44
N LEU A 100 14.39 3.15 0.44
CA LEU A 100 15.14 3.26 -0.82
C LEU A 100 16.19 4.38 -0.78
N PRO A 101 17.32 4.20 -1.49
CA PRO A 101 18.27 5.28 -1.74
C PRO A 101 17.65 6.39 -2.62
N VAL A 102 18.09 7.64 -2.41
CA VAL A 102 17.56 8.85 -3.06
C VAL A 102 17.62 8.82 -4.60
N THR A 103 18.58 8.09 -5.16
CA THR A 103 18.75 7.91 -6.62
C THR A 103 17.57 7.21 -7.28
N GLN A 104 16.79 6.44 -6.52
CA GLN A 104 15.66 5.67 -7.03
C GLN A 104 14.30 6.32 -6.74
N HIS A 105 14.29 7.45 -6.02
CA HIS A 105 13.06 8.12 -5.62
C HIS A 105 12.25 8.61 -6.82
N ASP A 106 12.90 9.03 -7.92
CA ASP A 106 12.24 9.43 -9.18
C ASP A 106 11.16 8.43 -9.64
N ARG A 107 11.45 7.12 -9.60
CA ARG A 107 10.51 6.08 -10.05
C ARG A 107 9.29 5.96 -9.15
N VAL A 108 9.47 6.20 -7.85
CA VAL A 108 8.38 6.13 -6.85
C VAL A 108 7.51 7.39 -6.95
N TRP A 109 8.12 8.56 -7.14
CA TRP A 109 7.43 9.83 -7.29
C TRP A 109 6.48 9.84 -8.49
N LYS A 110 6.87 9.25 -9.63
CA LYS A 110 5.98 9.09 -10.80
C LYS A 110 4.66 8.40 -10.46
N HIS A 111 4.72 7.31 -9.69
CA HIS A 111 3.52 6.59 -9.24
C HIS A 111 2.72 7.39 -8.20
N TYR A 112 3.41 8.20 -7.38
CA TYR A 112 2.78 9.05 -6.38
C TYR A 112 1.99 10.21 -7.01
N LEU A 113 2.52 10.83 -8.06
CA LEU A 113 1.82 11.88 -8.82
C LEU A 113 0.53 11.36 -9.45
N VAL A 114 0.58 10.17 -10.07
CA VAL A 114 -0.61 9.50 -10.61
C VAL A 114 -1.66 9.25 -9.52
N PHE A 115 -1.23 8.82 -8.33
CA PHE A 115 -2.13 8.63 -7.19
C PHE A 115 -2.76 9.95 -6.72
N VAL A 116 -1.98 11.03 -6.65
CA VAL A 116 -2.45 12.35 -6.21
C VAL A 116 -3.45 12.98 -7.19
N GLY A 117 -3.33 12.69 -8.49
CA GLY A 117 -4.28 13.12 -9.52
C GLY A 117 -5.62 12.39 -9.51
N GLN A 118 -5.78 11.30 -8.76
CA GLN A 118 -7.03 10.54 -8.71
C GLN A 118 -8.09 11.22 -7.80
N THR A 119 -9.36 11.15 -8.22
CA THR A 119 -10.53 11.80 -7.59
C THR A 119 -10.93 11.28 -6.20
N GLY A 120 -10.06 10.54 -5.51
CA GLY A 120 -10.31 10.00 -4.17
C GLY A 120 -9.44 10.60 -3.07
N VAL A 121 -8.43 11.41 -3.38
CA VAL A 121 -7.45 11.89 -2.39
C VAL A 121 -7.91 13.22 -1.77
N PRO A 122 -7.91 13.37 -0.43
CA PRO A 122 -8.18 14.64 0.21
C PRO A 122 -7.17 15.71 -0.25
N LYS A 123 -7.67 16.91 -0.61
CA LYS A 123 -6.85 18.03 -1.10
C LYS A 123 -5.62 18.30 -0.22
N GLU A 124 -5.78 18.29 1.09
CA GLU A 124 -4.68 18.49 2.07
C GLU A 124 -3.56 17.45 1.96
N THR A 125 -3.89 16.20 1.61
CA THR A 125 -2.87 15.14 1.43
C THR A 125 -2.06 15.41 0.15
N SER A 126 -2.74 15.82 -0.91
CA SER A 126 -2.12 16.23 -2.17
C SER A 126 -1.18 17.42 -1.98
N LEU A 127 -1.56 18.44 -1.19
CA LEU A 127 -0.70 19.58 -0.88
C LEU A 127 0.59 19.17 -0.18
N ARG A 128 0.49 18.29 0.83
CA ARG A 128 1.68 17.80 1.56
C ARG A 128 2.60 16.97 0.68
N ALA A 129 2.01 16.15 -0.19
CA ALA A 129 2.73 15.37 -1.20
C ALA A 129 3.56 16.27 -2.12
N TYR A 130 2.91 17.25 -2.75
CA TYR A 130 3.57 18.19 -3.65
C TYR A 130 4.60 19.06 -2.94
N LYS A 131 4.33 19.58 -1.74
CA LYS A 131 5.31 20.36 -0.97
C LYS A 131 6.60 19.56 -0.67
N ARG A 132 6.50 18.24 -0.50
CA ARG A 132 7.69 17.38 -0.35
C ARG A 132 8.37 17.14 -1.71
N TYR A 133 7.60 16.95 -2.77
CA TYR A 133 8.13 16.74 -4.12
C TYR A 133 8.91 17.97 -4.64
N LEU A 134 8.40 19.19 -4.42
CA LEU A 134 9.08 20.45 -4.79
C LEU A 134 10.44 20.63 -4.11
N LYS A 135 10.68 19.99 -2.96
CA LYS A 135 11.99 19.99 -2.30
C LYS A 135 12.97 19.01 -2.94
N TYR A 136 12.46 17.96 -3.58
CA TYR A 136 13.27 16.97 -4.29
C TYR A 136 13.62 17.51 -5.68
N ASP A 137 12.61 17.79 -6.49
CA ASP A 137 12.76 18.37 -7.83
C ASP A 137 11.86 19.59 -7.98
N ALA A 138 12.50 20.74 -8.21
CA ALA A 138 11.83 22.01 -8.41
C ALA A 138 11.48 22.30 -9.88
N THR A 139 11.67 21.34 -10.78
CA THR A 139 11.34 21.46 -12.21
C THR A 139 9.83 21.39 -12.45
N HIS A 140 9.13 20.53 -11.69
CA HIS A 140 7.70 20.27 -11.85
C HIS A 140 6.81 21.21 -10.99
N VAL A 141 7.24 22.46 -10.80
CA VAL A 141 6.43 23.43 -10.05
C VAL A 141 5.18 23.85 -10.84
N GLU A 142 5.28 23.89 -12.17
CA GLU A 142 4.18 24.29 -13.06
C GLU A 142 2.98 23.35 -12.91
N ASP A 143 3.21 22.04 -12.95
CA ASP A 143 2.18 21.00 -12.75
C ASP A 143 1.46 21.18 -11.39
N PHE A 144 2.22 21.57 -10.35
CA PHE A 144 1.65 21.84 -9.03
C PHE A 144 0.82 23.12 -9.00
N VAL A 145 1.28 24.18 -9.68
CA VAL A 145 0.52 25.43 -9.80
C VAL A 145 -0.80 25.17 -10.52
N GLU A 146 -0.79 24.44 -11.63
CA GLU A 146 -2.01 24.07 -12.37
C GLU A 146 -3.00 23.31 -11.46
N PHE A 147 -2.52 22.36 -10.66
CA PHE A 147 -3.34 21.67 -9.66
C PHE A 147 -3.94 22.63 -8.61
N LEU A 148 -3.19 23.64 -8.15
CA LEU A 148 -3.67 24.63 -7.19
C LEU A 148 -4.74 25.56 -7.79
N LEU A 149 -4.58 25.97 -9.05
CA LEU A 149 -5.56 26.78 -9.77
C LEU A 149 -6.88 26.00 -9.93
N ASN A 150 -6.79 24.72 -10.33
CA ASN A 150 -7.95 23.83 -10.46
C ASN A 150 -8.67 23.57 -9.13
N SER A 151 -7.94 23.58 -8.01
CA SER A 151 -8.49 23.32 -6.68
C SER A 151 -8.96 24.57 -5.92
N SER A 152 -8.91 25.74 -6.58
CA SER A 152 -9.29 27.09 -6.12
C SER A 152 -8.47 27.62 -4.93
N LEU A 153 -7.22 27.16 -4.78
CA LEU A 153 -6.29 27.55 -3.71
C LEU A 153 -5.29 28.63 -4.19
N TRP A 154 -5.81 29.79 -4.58
CA TRP A 154 -5.04 30.88 -5.20
C TRP A 154 -3.93 31.46 -4.31
N GLN A 155 -4.16 31.50 -3.00
CA GLN A 155 -3.22 32.04 -2.02
C GLN A 155 -1.93 31.22 -1.93
N GLU A 156 -2.06 29.89 -1.96
CA GLU A 156 -0.88 29.02 -1.99
C GLU A 156 -0.18 29.09 -3.35
N ALA A 157 -0.93 29.15 -4.46
CA ALA A 157 -0.36 29.26 -5.80
C ALA A 157 0.50 30.52 -5.95
N SER A 158 -0.02 31.67 -5.51
CA SER A 158 0.70 32.95 -5.53
C SER A 158 2.02 32.88 -4.75
N LYS A 159 2.00 32.29 -3.55
CA LYS A 159 3.23 32.11 -2.74
C LYS A 159 4.25 31.23 -3.43
N THR A 160 3.82 30.12 -4.03
CA THR A 160 4.72 29.20 -4.74
C THR A 160 5.37 29.85 -5.96
N ILE A 161 4.58 30.53 -6.79
CA ILE A 161 5.08 31.27 -7.96
C ILE A 161 6.08 32.34 -7.53
N GLY A 162 5.74 33.12 -6.48
CA GLY A 162 6.63 34.14 -5.94
C GLY A 162 7.98 33.58 -5.49
N PHE A 163 7.98 32.43 -4.81
CA PHE A 163 9.21 31.78 -4.37
C PHE A 163 10.09 31.32 -5.55
N VAL A 164 9.50 30.70 -6.57
CA VAL A 164 10.24 30.25 -7.77
C VAL A 164 10.86 31.43 -8.52
N ARG A 165 10.06 32.47 -8.74
CA ARG A 165 10.51 33.66 -9.48
C ARG A 165 11.60 34.42 -8.73
N LEU A 166 11.53 34.47 -7.39
CA LEU A 166 12.60 35.03 -6.57
C LEU A 166 13.88 34.20 -6.71
N ARG A 167 13.80 32.86 -6.67
CA ARG A 167 14.96 31.96 -6.85
C ARG A 167 15.66 32.20 -8.19
N GLU A 168 14.91 32.30 -9.28
CA GLU A 168 15.45 32.59 -10.61
C GLU A 168 16.12 33.96 -10.65
N ARG A 169 15.47 34.99 -10.12
CA ARG A 169 16.02 36.34 -10.06
C ARG A 169 17.32 36.41 -9.26
N LEU A 170 17.43 35.67 -8.15
CA LEU A 170 18.67 35.56 -7.39
C LEU A 170 19.74 34.79 -8.18
N SER A 171 19.42 33.70 -8.89
CA SER A 171 20.40 33.01 -9.75
C SER A 171 20.94 33.88 -10.89
N MET A 172 20.12 34.79 -11.42
CA MET A 172 20.51 35.75 -12.46
C MET A 172 21.31 36.92 -11.90
N SER A 173 20.96 37.42 -10.71
CA SER A 173 21.66 38.53 -10.06
C SER A 173 22.99 38.11 -9.43
N TYR A 174 23.16 36.83 -9.08
CA TYR A 174 24.38 36.26 -8.51
C TYR A 174 25.03 35.22 -9.45
N GLY A 175 24.94 35.46 -10.77
CA GLY A 175 25.52 34.58 -11.79
C GLY A 175 27.03 34.38 -11.59
N TRP A 176 27.41 33.20 -11.08
CA TRP A 176 28.67 32.46 -11.29
C TRP A 176 30.03 33.18 -11.22
N SER A 177 30.12 34.38 -10.66
CA SER A 177 31.38 35.13 -10.60
C SER A 177 32.09 35.11 -9.23
N CYS A 178 31.56 34.48 -8.17
CA CYS A 178 32.27 34.55 -6.87
C CYS A 178 32.08 33.40 -5.85
N VAL A 179 31.17 32.42 -6.05
CA VAL A 179 30.78 31.51 -4.94
C VAL A 179 31.62 30.23 -4.84
N THR A 180 32.42 29.88 -5.85
CA THR A 180 33.39 28.76 -5.75
C THR A 180 34.61 29.09 -4.88
N CYS A 181 34.83 30.35 -4.50
CA CYS A 181 35.97 30.75 -3.65
C CYS A 181 35.69 30.83 -2.14
N LEU A 182 34.42 30.80 -1.70
CA LEU A 182 34.08 31.02 -0.27
C LEU A 182 33.50 29.79 0.44
N LEU A 183 33.37 28.66 -0.26
CA LEU A 183 32.95 27.38 0.30
C LEU A 183 33.94 26.25 -0.03
N SER A 184 35.23 26.59 -0.04
CA SER A 184 36.28 25.60 0.22
C SER A 184 36.10 25.02 1.63
N THR A 185 35.29 23.95 1.68
CA THR A 185 35.31 22.81 2.62
C THR A 185 34.83 23.06 4.05
N PRO A 186 34.04 22.14 4.66
CA PRO A 186 34.38 20.72 4.75
C PRO A 186 33.19 19.76 4.68
N TRP A 187 32.88 19.23 3.49
CA TRP A 187 32.31 17.89 3.39
C TRP A 187 33.34 17.00 2.72
N ARG A 188 34.24 16.55 3.58
CA ARG A 188 35.23 15.50 3.35
C ARG A 188 34.47 14.25 2.92
N PHE A 189 34.36 14.05 1.62
CA PHE A 189 34.01 12.77 1.03
C PHE A 189 34.98 11.72 1.59
N ARG A 190 34.48 10.88 2.48
CA ARG A 190 35.09 9.59 2.80
C ARG A 190 34.73 8.65 1.64
N CYS A 191 35.45 8.79 0.53
CA CYS A 191 35.68 7.68 -0.37
C CYS A 191 36.75 6.80 0.29
N VAL A 192 36.33 5.65 0.82
CA VAL A 192 37.23 4.55 1.17
C VAL A 192 36.83 3.39 0.27
N MET A 193 37.80 3.02 -0.57
CA MET A 193 38.01 1.79 -1.38
C MET A 193 36.83 1.21 -2.16
#